data_AF-A0A7S2Q8R9-F1
#
_entry.id   AF-A0A7S2Q8R9-F1
#
_cell.length_a   1.000
_cell.length_b   1.000
_cell.length_c   1.000
_cell.angle_alpha   90.00
_cell.angle_beta   90.00
_cell.angle_gamma   90.00
#
_symmetry.space_group_name_H-M   'P 1'
#
loop_
_entity.id
_entity.type
_entity.pdbx_description
1 polymer ?
#
loop_
_entity_poly.entity_id
_entity_poly.type
_entity_poly.pdbx_seq_one_letter_code
_entity_poly.pdbx_strand_id
1 'polypeptide(L)'
;MEKPPKPTLFLLFVMQLTGFVIILLLVAAVASVVVNATGPRRDDPLSYTTGKAIFVIVLLNAGIAAWTEHKAGDALEALSKMTQASIYVVRDGAEVNIDVPLVVRGDIVV
;
A
#
# COMPACT_ATOMS: atom_id res chain seq x y z
N MET A 1 -10.94 -16.11 11.50
CA MET A 1 -9.64 -15.40 11.48
C MET A 1 -9.96 -13.93 11.26
N GLU A 2 -9.71 -13.07 12.25
CA GLU A 2 -9.92 -11.62 12.10
C GLU A 2 -8.94 -11.07 11.07
N LYS A 3 -9.47 -10.42 10.03
CA LYS A 3 -8.65 -9.80 8.98
C LYS A 3 -7.94 -8.58 9.58
N PRO A 4 -6.61 -8.45 9.44
CA PRO A 4 -5.92 -7.28 9.97
C PRO A 4 -6.53 -6.00 9.38
N PRO A 5 -6.64 -4.91 10.17
CA PRO A 5 -7.25 -3.68 9.72
C PRO A 5 -6.51 -3.14 8.48
N LYS A 6 -7.28 -2.67 7.50
CA LYS A 6 -6.71 -2.13 6.25
C LYS A 6 -5.80 -0.95 6.59
N PRO A 7 -4.55 -0.92 6.11
CA PRO A 7 -3.73 0.27 6.23
C PRO A 7 -4.41 1.41 5.46
N THR A 8 -4.51 2.57 6.08
CA THR A 8 -5.08 3.77 5.44
C THR A 8 -4.12 4.30 4.37
N LEU A 9 -4.63 5.04 3.38
CA LEU A 9 -3.78 5.70 2.37
C LEU A 9 -2.67 6.55 2.99
N PHE A 10 -2.99 7.24 4.10
CA PHE A 10 -2.01 8.01 4.85
C PHE A 10 -0.93 7.12 5.47
N LEU A 11 -1.31 5.97 6.05
CA LEU A 11 -0.35 5.02 6.62
C LEU A 11 0.57 4.43 5.54
N LEU A 12 0.01 4.02 4.40
CA LEU A 12 0.78 3.52 3.25
C LEU A 12 1.76 4.57 2.73
N PHE A 13 1.32 5.83 2.65
CA PHE A 13 2.17 6.95 2.25
C PHE A 13 3.32 7.19 3.24
N VAL A 14 3.05 7.17 4.55
CA VAL A 14 4.09 7.32 5.58
C VAL A 14 5.05 6.14 5.58
N MET A 15 4.55 4.90 5.39
CA MET A 15 5.41 3.72 5.23
C MET A 15 6.37 3.89 4.06
N GLN A 16 5.90 4.42 2.93
CA GLN A 16 6.75 4.66 1.78
C GLN A 16 7.85 5.70 2.07
N LEU A 17 7.58 6.74 2.87
CA LEU A 17 8.61 7.70 3.31
C LEU A 17 9.69 7.06 4.20
N THR A 18 9.35 6.01 4.95
CA THR A 18 10.32 5.25 5.76
C THR A 18 11.09 4.19 4.96
N GLY A 19 10.77 4.02 3.67
CA GLY A 19 11.44 3.05 2.81
C GLY A 19 12.92 3.35 2.63
N PHE A 20 13.73 2.29 2.51
CA PHE A 20 15.17 2.37 2.30
C PHE A 20 15.56 3.34 1.17
N VAL A 21 14.83 3.32 0.05
CA VAL A 21 15.08 4.19 -1.11
C VAL A 21 14.90 5.67 -0.76
N ILE A 22 13.91 6.04 0.05
CA ILE A 22 13.65 7.45 0.40
C ILE A 22 14.69 7.95 1.39
N ILE A 23 15.13 7.08 2.31
CA ILE A 23 16.25 7.37 3.19
C ILE A 23 17.53 7.64 2.37
N LEU A 24 17.81 6.84 1.34
CA LEU A 24 18.93 7.10 0.43
C LEU A 24 18.81 8.47 -0.26
N LEU A 25 17.62 8.85 -0.71
CA LEU A 25 17.38 10.16 -1.34
C LEU A 25 17.54 11.32 -0.35
N LEU A 26 17.11 11.16 0.90
CA LEU A 26 17.32 12.14 1.97
C LEU A 26 18.81 12.32 2.26
N VAL A 27 19.57 11.22 2.35
CA VAL A 27 21.03 11.29 2.54
C VAL A 27 21.70 12.00 1.36
N ALA A 28 21.29 11.72 0.13
CA ALA A 28 21.80 12.40 -1.06
C ALA A 28 21.47 13.91 -1.05
N ALA A 29 20.26 14.28 -0.61
CA ALA A 29 19.86 15.68 -0.46
C ALA A 29 20.70 16.41 0.60
N VAL A 30 20.93 15.79 1.77
CA VAL A 30 21.80 16.34 2.82
C VAL A 30 23.24 16.47 2.33
N ALA A 31 23.78 15.45 1.65
CA ALA A 31 25.12 15.50 1.07
C ALA A 31 25.25 16.64 0.05
N SER A 32 24.23 16.86 -0.79
CA SER A 32 24.19 17.97 -1.74
C SER A 32 24.24 19.34 -1.03
N VAL A 33 23.49 19.51 0.06
CA VAL A 33 23.50 20.75 0.87
C VAL A 33 24.88 20.98 1.50
N VAL A 34 25.51 19.95 2.07
CA VAL A 34 26.85 20.06 2.67
C VAL A 34 27.91 20.42 1.63
N VAL A 35 27.86 19.80 0.45
CA VAL A 35 28.76 20.11 -0.67
C VAL A 35 28.57 21.55 -1.14
N ASN A 36 27.32 22.03 -1.23
CA ASN A 36 27.05 23.41 -1.59
C ASN A 36 27.52 24.41 -0.50
N ALA A 37 27.32 24.10 0.78
CA ALA A 37 27.75 24.96 1.89
C ALA A 37 29.28 25.13 1.98
N THR A 38 30.03 24.09 1.60
CA THR A 38 31.52 24.03 1.70
C THR A 38 32.22 24.36 0.37
N GLY A 39 31.48 24.45 -0.74
CA GLY A 39 32.03 24.66 -2.08
C GLY A 39 32.23 26.15 -2.44
N PRO A 40 33.19 26.48 -3.33
CA PRO A 40 33.45 27.86 -3.78
C PRO A 40 32.41 28.44 -4.76
N ARG A 41 31.33 27.71 -5.09
CA ARG A 41 30.24 28.13 -5.98
C ARG A 41 28.93 28.20 -5.20
N ARG A 42 28.75 29.27 -4.44
CA ARG A 42 27.58 29.51 -3.56
C ARG A 42 26.32 29.94 -4.31
N ASP A 43 26.44 30.33 -5.58
CA ASP A 43 25.41 31.08 -6.31
C ASP A 43 24.83 30.31 -7.52
N ASP A 44 24.81 28.97 -7.47
CA ASP A 44 24.19 28.19 -8.54
C ASP A 44 22.68 28.02 -8.25
N PRO A 45 21.77 28.71 -8.97
CA PRO A 45 20.32 28.57 -8.78
C PRO A 45 19.86 27.12 -8.99
N LEU A 46 20.66 26.30 -9.71
CA LEU A 46 20.43 24.87 -9.86
C LEU A 46 20.47 24.10 -8.52
N SER A 47 21.26 24.51 -7.53
CA SER A 47 21.38 23.75 -6.28
C SER A 47 20.13 23.83 -5.40
N TYR A 48 19.54 25.03 -5.28
CA TYR A 48 18.27 25.22 -4.56
C TYR A 48 17.09 24.55 -5.30
N THR A 49 17.11 24.52 -6.63
CA THR A 49 16.10 23.78 -7.41
C THR A 49 16.29 22.27 -7.32
N THR A 50 17.51 21.77 -7.13
CA THR A 50 17.79 20.33 -7.07
C THR A 50 17.16 19.69 -5.83
N GLY A 51 17.35 20.30 -4.65
CA GLY A 51 16.71 19.82 -3.41
C GLY A 51 15.18 19.84 -3.50
N LYS A 52 14.61 20.91 -4.05
CA LYS A 52 13.16 21.03 -4.29
C LYS A 52 12.65 20.00 -5.31
N ALA A 53 13.39 19.77 -6.39
CA ALA A 53 13.03 18.79 -7.42
C ALA A 53 13.03 17.36 -6.86
N ILE A 54 14.06 16.97 -6.10
CA ILE A 54 14.13 15.67 -5.43
C ILE A 54 12.98 15.51 -4.44
N PHE A 55 12.67 16.55 -3.65
CA PHE A 55 11.56 16.52 -2.71
C PHE A 55 10.20 16.31 -3.39
N VAL A 56 9.96 17.01 -4.51
CA VAL A 56 8.74 16.83 -5.32
C VAL A 56 8.68 15.43 -5.92
N ILE A 57 9.79 14.90 -6.45
CA ILE A 57 9.86 13.54 -7.01
C ILE A 57 9.55 12.50 -5.92
N VAL A 58 10.11 12.66 -4.72
CA VAL A 58 9.85 11.79 -3.56
C VAL A 58 8.36 11.81 -3.20
N LEU A 59 7.76 12.99 -3.13
CA LEU A 59 6.32 13.14 -2.84
C LEU A 59 5.44 12.45 -3.89
N LEU A 60 5.74 12.68 -5.17
CA LEU A 60 5.03 12.06 -6.28
C LEU A 60 5.17 10.53 -6.25
N ASN A 61 6.38 10.02 -6.07
CA ASN A 61 6.64 8.58 -6.01
C ASN A 61 5.93 7.94 -4.81
N ALA A 62 5.99 8.56 -3.64
CA ALA A 62 5.30 8.07 -2.44
C ALA A 62 3.77 8.05 -2.61
N GLY A 63 3.19 9.08 -3.22
CA GLY A 63 1.77 9.14 -3.52
C GLY A 63 1.32 8.08 -4.53
N ILE A 64 2.06 7.92 -5.63
CA ILE A 64 1.75 6.91 -6.66
C ILE A 64 1.86 5.51 -6.09
N ALA A 65 2.90 5.22 -5.31
CA ALA A 65 3.09 3.93 -4.65
C ALA A 65 1.95 3.63 -3.68
N ALA A 66 1.62 4.55 -2.77
CA ALA A 66 0.53 4.37 -1.80
C ALA A 66 -0.83 4.13 -2.48
N TRP A 67 -1.12 4.86 -3.58
CA TRP A 67 -2.34 4.66 -4.36
C TRP A 67 -2.39 3.29 -5.05
N THR A 68 -1.25 2.87 -5.61
CA THR A 68 -1.14 1.57 -6.29
C THR A 68 -1.29 0.42 -5.29
N GLU A 69 -0.69 0.55 -4.12
CA GLU A 69 -0.76 -0.43 -3.04
C GLU A 69 -2.18 -0.51 -2.44
N HIS A 70 -2.86 0.62 -2.27
CA HIS A 70 -4.27 0.63 -1.87
C HIS A 70 -5.16 -0.10 -2.89
N LYS A 71 -4.99 0.19 -4.19
CA LYS A 71 -5.72 -0.52 -5.25
C LYS A 71 -5.43 -2.03 -5.29
N ALA A 72 -4.17 -2.42 -5.07
CA ALA A 72 -3.81 -3.83 -4.99
C ALA A 72 -4.49 -4.52 -3.79
N GLY A 73 -4.55 -3.85 -2.64
CA GLY A 73 -5.27 -4.33 -1.46
C GLY A 73 -6.77 -4.54 -1.73
N ASP A 74 -7.42 -3.61 -2.42
CA ASP A 74 -8.83 -3.74 -2.79
C ASP A 74 -9.09 -4.90 -3.77
N ALA A 75 -8.22 -5.08 -4.76
CA ALA A 75 -8.32 -6.20 -5.71
C ALA A 75 -8.13 -7.55 -5.01
N LEU A 76 -7.17 -7.65 -4.09
CA LEU A 76 -6.95 -8.86 -3.29
C LEU A 76 -8.16 -9.16 -2.40
N GLU A 77 -8.82 -8.13 -1.86
CA GLU A 77 -10.04 -8.31 -1.09
C GLU A 77 -11.22 -8.75 -1.95
N ALA A 78 -11.41 -8.16 -3.12
CA ALA A 78 -12.43 -8.61 -4.07
C ALA A 78 -12.20 -10.07 -4.46
N LEU A 79 -10.94 -10.44 -4.75
CA LEU A 79 -10.57 -11.83 -5.03
C LEU A 79 -10.87 -12.73 -3.82
N SER A 80 -10.48 -12.33 -2.62
CA SER A 80 -10.77 -13.07 -1.39
C SER A 80 -12.27 -13.28 -1.15
N LYS A 81 -13.11 -12.30 -1.49
CA LYS A 81 -14.57 -12.41 -1.41
C LYS A 81 -15.13 -13.35 -2.48
N MET A 82 -14.58 -13.34 -3.69
CA MET A 82 -14.98 -14.26 -4.76
C MET A 82 -14.53 -15.70 -4.50
N THR A 83 -13.42 -15.90 -3.80
CA THR A 83 -12.92 -17.23 -3.40
C THR A 83 -13.56 -17.74 -2.11
N GLN A 84 -14.53 -17.02 -1.53
CA GLN A 84 -15.30 -17.54 -0.42
C GLN A 84 -16.02 -18.80 -0.91
N ALA A 85 -15.54 -19.97 -0.45
CA ALA A 85 -16.03 -21.24 -0.93
C ALA A 85 -17.53 -21.35 -0.66
N SER A 86 -18.30 -21.65 -1.70
CA SER A 86 -19.74 -21.90 -1.62
C SER A 86 -20.01 -23.39 -1.75
N ILE A 87 -20.96 -23.92 -0.99
CA ILE A 87 -21.30 -25.33 -0.96
C ILE A 87 -22.82 -25.52 -0.99
N TYR A 88 -23.30 -26.61 -1.58
CA TYR A 88 -24.72 -26.96 -1.56
C TYR A 88 -25.02 -27.76 -0.28
N VAL A 89 -26.06 -27.32 0.43
CA VAL A 89 -26.59 -28.04 1.58
C VAL A 89 -28.09 -28.22 1.45
N VAL A 90 -28.64 -29.25 2.07
CA VAL A 90 -30.10 -29.43 2.17
C VAL A 90 -30.62 -28.79 3.44
N ARG A 91 -31.49 -27.77 3.30
CA ARG A 91 -32.25 -27.16 4.41
C ARG A 91 -33.73 -27.16 4.05
N ASP A 92 -34.58 -27.53 5.01
CA ASP A 92 -36.03 -27.66 4.82
C ASP A 92 -36.44 -28.54 3.61
N GLY A 93 -35.60 -29.53 3.27
CA GLY A 93 -35.83 -30.45 2.15
C GLY A 93 -35.50 -29.88 0.76
N ALA A 94 -34.93 -28.68 0.67
CA ALA A 94 -34.47 -28.08 -0.58
C ALA A 94 -32.94 -27.90 -0.60
N GLU A 95 -32.33 -28.03 -1.78
CA GLU A 95 -30.92 -27.72 -1.99
C GLU A 95 -30.72 -26.20 -2.03
N VAL A 96 -29.81 -25.70 -1.19
CA VAL A 96 -29.50 -24.28 -1.09
C VAL A 96 -27.99 -24.10 -1.17
N ASN A 97 -27.53 -23.18 -2.01
CA ASN A 97 -26.13 -22.79 -2.09
C ASN A 97 -25.83 -21.77 -0.98
N ILE A 98 -24.91 -22.10 -0.08
CA ILE A 98 -24.49 -21.24 1.02
C ILE A 98 -22.96 -21.12 1.09
N ASP A 99 -22.47 -20.03 1.65
CA ASP A 99 -21.04 -19.88 1.92
C ASP A 99 -20.59 -20.85 3.02
N VAL A 100 -19.42 -21.47 2.86
CA VAL A 100 -18.82 -22.43 3.81
C VAL A 100 -18.80 -21.92 5.27
N PRO A 101 -18.52 -20.64 5.58
CA PRO A 101 -18.58 -20.13 6.95
C PRO A 101 -19.99 -20.15 7.59
N LEU A 102 -21.06 -20.24 6.79
CA LEU A 102 -22.45 -20.32 7.25
C LEU A 102 -22.92 -21.77 7.47
N VAL A 103 -22.07 -22.75 7.15
CA VAL A 103 -22.33 -24.17 7.38
C VAL A 103 -22.27 -24.46 8.87
N VAL A 104 -23.28 -25.15 9.39
CA VAL A 104 -23.38 -25.52 10.80
C VAL A 104 -23.39 -27.04 10.97
N ARG A 105 -23.06 -27.50 12.18
CA ARG A 105 -23.20 -28.93 12.52
C ARG A 105 -24.67 -29.31 12.41
N GLY A 106 -24.99 -30.20 11.48
CA GLY A 106 -26.37 -30.63 11.18
C GLY A 106 -26.77 -30.41 9.72
N ASP A 107 -26.03 -29.57 8.97
CA ASP A 107 -26.25 -29.44 7.53
C ASP A 107 -25.85 -30.74 6.80
N ILE A 108 -26.66 -31.14 5.81
CA ILE A 108 -26.37 -32.25 4.91
C ILE A 108 -25.75 -31.66 3.64
N VAL A 109 -24.50 -32.01 3.37
CA VAL A 109 -23.75 -31.57 2.18
C VAL A 109 -24.07 -32.48 1.01
N VAL A 110 -24.27 -31.89 -0.17
CA VAL A 110 -24.54 -32.60 -1.45
C VAL A 110 -23.39 -32.40 -2.41
#